data_AF-A0A0G1ELL2-F1
#
_entry.id   AF-A0A0G1ELL2-F1
#
_cell.length_a   1.000
_cell.length_b   1.000
_cell.length_c   1.000
_cell.angle_alpha   90.00
_cell.angle_beta   90.00
_cell.angle_gamma   90.00
#
_symmetry.space_group_name_H-M   'P 1'
#
loop_
_entity.id
_entity.type
_entity.pdbx_description
1 polymer ?
#
loop_
_entity_poly.entity_id
_entity_poly.type
_entity_poly.pdbx_seq_one_letter_code
_entity_poly.pdbx_strand_id
1 'polypeptide(L)'
;MVLLLLPFGHEISNRILKRTTYGQKIVNSIYAALPQLLQLTNKKTVWFDYDQSADVLYVSFRRPQDTTETIPIDNHVLLRQRGDETVGLIILNASQIARTQTKQ
;
A
#
# COMPACT_ATOMS: atom_id res chain seq x y z
N MET A 1 -10.09 -47.93 26.37
CA MET A 1 -10.09 -46.46 26.47
C MET A 1 -8.97 -45.92 25.58
N VAL A 2 -9.28 -45.67 24.31
CA VAL A 2 -8.41 -44.93 23.38
C VAL A 2 -9.35 -43.95 22.67
N LEU A 3 -9.28 -42.69 23.07
CA LEU A 3 -10.06 -41.61 22.45
C LEU A 3 -9.31 -41.19 21.17
N LEU A 4 -9.94 -41.45 20.03
CA LEU A 4 -9.45 -41.10 18.70
C LEU A 4 -9.40 -39.57 18.56
N LEU A 5 -8.20 -38.98 18.59
CA LEU A 5 -7.98 -37.55 18.28
C LEU A 5 -8.20 -37.33 16.78
N LEU A 6 -9.35 -36.78 16.42
CA LEU A 6 -9.67 -36.42 15.04
C LEU A 6 -8.74 -35.27 14.57
N PRO A 7 -8.12 -35.37 13.38
CA PRO A 7 -7.14 -34.40 12.87
C PRO A 7 -7.72 -33.01 12.54
N PHE A 8 -9.03 -32.81 12.70
CA PHE A 8 -9.74 -31.58 12.33
C PHE A 8 -9.44 -30.37 13.24
N GLY A 9 -9.14 -30.58 14.52
CA GLY A 9 -8.95 -29.47 15.47
C GLY A 9 -7.65 -28.67 15.28
N HIS A 10 -6.59 -29.33 14.82
CA HIS A 10 -5.26 -28.71 14.68
C HIS A 10 -5.19 -27.74 13.49
N GLU A 11 -5.91 -28.03 12.40
CA GLU A 11 -5.92 -27.19 11.21
C GLU A 11 -6.73 -25.90 11.41
N ILE A 12 -7.85 -25.97 12.13
CA ILE A 12 -8.67 -24.80 12.47
C ILE A 12 -7.89 -23.82 13.35
N SER A 13 -7.21 -24.31 14.39
CA SER A 13 -6.37 -23.48 15.27
C SER A 13 -5.27 -22.75 14.49
N ASN A 14 -4.56 -23.45 13.60
CA ASN A 14 -3.52 -22.85 12.77
C ASN A 14 -4.05 -21.79 11.79
N ARG A 15 -5.24 -21.99 11.21
CA ARG A 15 -5.88 -21.00 10.34
C ARG A 15 -6.29 -19.75 11.12
N ILE A 16 -6.82 -19.91 12.34
CA ILE A 16 -7.19 -18.79 13.22
C ILE A 16 -5.93 -18.02 13.65
N LEU A 17 -4.90 -18.71 14.15
CA LEU A 17 -3.64 -18.10 14.57
C LEU A 17 -2.95 -17.34 13.42
N LYS A 18 -2.85 -17.94 12.22
CA LYS A 18 -2.26 -17.26 11.05
C LYS A 18 -3.03 -15.99 10.67
N ARG A 19 -4.36 -16.00 10.71
CA ARG A 19 -5.19 -14.81 10.45
C ARG A 19 -4.94 -13.71 11.48
N THR A 20 -4.90 -14.07 12.76
CA THR A 20 -4.62 -13.13 13.86
C THR A 20 -3.22 -12.52 13.73
N THR A 21 -2.20 -13.33 13.40
CA THR A 21 -0.82 -12.84 13.20
C THR A 21 -0.68 -11.95 11.98
N TYR A 22 -1.33 -12.28 10.85
CA TYR A 22 -1.29 -11.45 9.65
C TYR A 22 -1.98 -10.11 9.85
N GLY A 23 -3.15 -10.10 10.49
CA GLY A 23 -3.85 -8.88 10.88
C GLY A 23 -2.99 -7.98 11.77
N GLN A 24 -2.32 -8.56 12.78
CA GLN A 24 -1.43 -7.80 13.65
C GLN A 24 -0.24 -7.20 12.91
N LYS A 25 0.33 -7.92 11.94
CA LYS A 25 1.40 -7.38 11.08
C LYS A 25 0.92 -6.16 10.30
N ILE A 26 -0.27 -6.22 9.69
CA ILE A 26 -0.85 -5.08 8.97
C ILE A 26 -1.05 -3.89 9.90
N VAL A 27 -1.66 -4.10 11.08
CA VAL A 27 -1.87 -3.02 12.06
C VAL A 27 -0.56 -2.36 12.45
N ASN A 28 0.47 -3.15 12.75
CA ASN A 28 1.78 -2.61 13.12
C ASN A 28 2.42 -1.82 11.97
N SER A 29 2.31 -2.29 10.73
CA SER A 29 2.79 -1.56 9.55
C SER A 29 2.05 -0.24 9.35
N ILE A 30 0.72 -0.22 9.55
CA ILE A 30 -0.07 1.01 9.47
C ILE A 30 0.30 1.96 10.60
N TYR A 31 0.47 1.49 11.83
CA TYR A 31 0.90 2.34 12.96
C TYR A 31 2.27 2.96 12.72
N ALA A 32 3.21 2.20 12.14
CA ALA A 32 4.53 2.73 11.77
C ALA A 32 4.43 3.83 10.68
N ALA A 33 3.54 3.66 9.70
CA ALA A 33 3.33 4.63 8.63
C ALA A 33 2.43 5.82 9.01
N LEU A 34 1.69 5.73 10.12
CA LEU A 34 0.62 6.66 10.48
C LEU A 34 1.04 8.14 10.50
N PRO A 35 2.20 8.53 11.07
CA PRO A 35 2.61 9.94 11.07
C PRO A 35 2.80 10.51 9.66
N GLN A 36 3.30 9.70 8.73
CA GLN A 36 3.54 10.09 7.33
C GLN A 36 2.22 10.15 6.56
N LEU A 37 1.33 9.16 6.77
CA LEU A 37 0.00 9.14 6.17
C LEU A 37 -0.84 10.36 6.57
N LEU A 38 -0.78 10.78 7.84
CA LEU A 38 -1.48 11.98 8.31
C LEU A 38 -0.92 13.27 7.71
N GLN A 39 0.39 13.35 7.52
CA GLN A 39 1.03 14.49 6.84
C GLN A 39 0.63 14.56 5.36
N LEU A 40 0.67 13.43 4.66
CA LEU A 40 0.33 13.35 3.24
C LEU A 40 -1.14 13.67 2.96
N THR A 41 -2.03 13.27 3.86
CA THR A 41 -3.46 13.50 3.67
C THR A 41 -3.83 14.97 3.85
N ASN A 42 -3.17 15.76 4.70
CA ASN A 42 -3.44 17.19 4.94
C ASN A 42 -4.96 17.56 4.89
N LYS A 43 -5.80 16.76 5.57
CA LYS A 43 -7.28 16.85 5.60
C LYS A 43 -8.03 16.51 4.29
N LYS A 44 -7.37 15.92 3.31
CA LYS A 44 -7.93 15.41 2.05
C LYS A 44 -7.73 13.89 1.95
N THR A 45 -8.62 13.24 1.21
CA THR A 45 -8.49 11.81 0.93
C THR A 45 -7.37 11.58 -0.09
N VAL A 46 -6.53 10.58 0.18
CA VAL A 46 -5.48 10.11 -0.74
C VAL A 46 -5.80 8.67 -1.12
N TRP A 47 -5.72 8.35 -2.40
CA TRP A 47 -5.92 6.99 -2.92
C TRP A 47 -4.60 6.44 -3.42
N PHE A 48 -4.33 5.19 -3.03
CA PHE A 48 -3.19 4.42 -3.48
C PHE A 48 -3.70 3.23 -4.27
N ASP A 49 -3.22 3.06 -5.50
CA ASP A 49 -3.58 1.95 -6.38
C ASP A 49 -2.30 1.38 -6.99
N TYR A 50 -1.95 0.16 -6.59
CA TYR A 50 -0.72 -0.49 -7.03
C TYR A 50 -1.04 -1.55 -8.09
N ASP A 51 -0.56 -1.31 -9.30
CA ASP A 51 -0.60 -2.28 -10.39
C ASP A 51 0.62 -3.19 -10.32
N GLN A 52 0.41 -4.40 -9.83
CA GLN A 52 1.46 -5.40 -9.72
C GLN A 52 2.02 -5.86 -11.08
N SER A 53 1.20 -5.86 -12.14
CA SER A 53 1.64 -6.31 -13.47
C SER A 53 2.60 -5.30 -14.11
N ALA A 54 2.38 -4.01 -13.85
CA ALA A 54 3.21 -2.93 -14.37
C ALA A 54 4.35 -2.52 -13.41
N ASP A 55 4.32 -2.96 -12.14
CA ASP A 55 5.17 -2.44 -11.05
C ASP A 55 5.04 -0.92 -10.89
N VAL A 56 3.79 -0.43 -10.87
CA VAL A 56 3.45 1.00 -10.81
C VAL A 56 2.50 1.29 -9.65
N LEU A 57 2.84 2.29 -8.84
CA LEU A 57 1.96 2.84 -7.81
C LEU A 57 1.38 4.18 -8.28
N TYR A 58 0.06 4.22 -8.42
CA TYR A 58 -0.70 5.45 -8.64
C TYR A 58 -1.11 6.03 -7.29
N VAL A 59 -0.79 7.30 -7.08
CA VAL A 59 -1.24 8.08 -5.93
C VAL A 59 -2.15 9.19 -6.44
N SER A 60 -3.36 9.31 -5.90
CA SER A 60 -4.32 10.35 -6.26
C SER A 60 -4.68 11.19 -5.06
N PHE A 61 -4.76 12.50 -5.23
CA PHE A 61 -5.09 13.46 -4.17
C PHE A 61 -6.52 14.00 -4.26
N ARG A 62 -7.24 13.64 -5.33
CA ARG A 62 -8.64 13.98 -5.55
C ARG A 62 -9.33 12.99 -6.49
N ARG A 63 -10.66 13.07 -6.53
CA ARG A 63 -11.54 12.41 -7.49
C ARG A 63 -12.49 13.46 -8.09
N PRO A 64 -12.82 13.41 -9.40
CA PRO A 64 -12.30 12.51 -10.43
C PRO A 64 -10.80 12.73 -10.71
N GLN A 65 -10.14 11.68 -11.23
CA GLN A 65 -8.68 11.63 -11.42
C GLN A 65 -8.21 12.42 -12.67
N ASP A 66 -9.08 13.23 -13.29
CA ASP A 66 -8.75 13.90 -14.55
C ASP A 66 -7.47 14.73 -14.42
N THR A 67 -6.61 14.60 -15.41
CA THR A 67 -5.27 15.19 -15.50
C THR A 67 -5.18 15.88 -16.85
N THR A 68 -4.70 17.12 -16.88
CA THR A 68 -4.41 17.82 -18.15
C THR A 68 -3.02 17.48 -18.65
N GLU A 69 -2.08 17.30 -17.72
CA GLU A 69 -0.66 17.12 -18.04
C GLU A 69 0.02 16.14 -17.09
N THR A 70 0.96 15.36 -17.61
CA THR A 70 1.82 14.47 -16.82
C THR A 70 3.27 14.89 -17.04
N ILE A 71 3.97 15.24 -15.97
CA ILE A 71 5.32 15.81 -16.02
C ILE A 71 6.30 14.84 -15.34
N PRO A 72 7.31 14.30 -16.05
CA PRO A 72 8.37 13.54 -15.41
C PRO A 72 9.23 14.46 -14.53
N ILE A 73 9.39 14.11 -13.26
CA ILE A 73 10.21 14.88 -12.30
C ILE A 73 11.46 14.14 -11.85
N ASP A 74 11.50 12.82 -12.04
CA ASP A 74 12.66 11.97 -11.81
C ASP A 74 12.51 10.70 -12.68
N ASN A 75 13.55 9.87 -12.75
CA ASN A 75 13.62 8.60 -13.46
C ASN A 75 12.48 7.62 -13.13
N HIS A 76 11.85 7.78 -11.96
CA HIS A 76 10.81 6.88 -11.48
C HIS A 76 9.50 7.59 -11.13
N VAL A 77 9.41 8.91 -11.28
CA VAL A 77 8.25 9.66 -10.77
C VAL A 77 7.70 10.60 -11.83
N LEU A 78 6.40 10.46 -12.09
CA LEU A 78 5.63 11.36 -12.93
C LEU A 78 4.60 12.10 -12.07
N LEU A 79 4.59 13.43 -12.13
CA LEU A 79 3.54 14.27 -11.53
C LEU A 79 2.34 14.37 -12.45
N ARG A 80 1.14 14.29 -11.88
CA ARG A 80 -0.12 14.53 -12.59
C ARG A 80 -0.65 15.90 -12.19
N GLN A 81 -0.82 16.78 -13.17
CA GLN A 81 -1.29 18.15 -13.00
C GLN A 81 -2.69 18.34 -13.61
N ARG A 82 -3.50 19.22 -13.02
CA ARG A 82 -4.64 19.85 -13.70
C ARG A 82 -4.53 21.35 -13.53
N GLY A 83 -4.11 22.03 -14.59
CA GLY A 83 -3.66 23.42 -14.47
C GLY A 83 -2.54 23.51 -13.44
N ASP A 84 -2.68 24.40 -12.47
CA ASP A 84 -1.66 24.65 -11.44
C ASP A 84 -1.75 23.71 -10.23
N GLU A 85 -2.73 22.80 -10.18
CA GLU A 85 -2.90 21.85 -9.08
C GLU A 85 -2.23 20.51 -9.37
N THR A 86 -1.46 19.99 -8.40
CA THR A 86 -1.02 18.59 -8.37
C THR A 86 -2.12 17.69 -7.87
N VAL A 87 -2.53 16.74 -8.73
CA VAL A 87 -3.73 15.91 -8.53
C VAL A 87 -3.39 14.45 -8.28
N GLY A 88 -2.13 14.09 -8.50
CA GLY A 88 -1.59 12.79 -8.21
C GLY A 88 -0.17 12.63 -8.70
N LEU A 89 0.33 11.40 -8.58
CA LEU A 89 1.65 11.00 -9.04
C LEU A 89 1.67 9.52 -9.40
N ILE A 90 2.58 9.17 -10.31
CA ILE A 90 2.80 7.82 -10.80
C ILE A 90 4.23 7.46 -10.43
N ILE A 91 4.40 6.41 -9.63
CA ILE A 91 5.70 5.89 -9.21
C ILE A 91 5.94 4.60 -9.98
N LEU A 92 6.96 4.61 -10.84
CA LEU A 92 7.41 3.47 -11.63
C LEU A 92 8.40 2.63 -10.82
N ASN A 93 8.50 1.32 -11.11
CA ASN A 93 9.41 0.40 -10.42
C ASN A 93 9.22 0.43 -8.89
N ALA A 94 7.98 0.57 -8.42
CA ALA A 94 7.69 0.87 -7.02
C ALA A 94 8.21 -0.22 -6.07
N SER A 95 8.16 -1.49 -6.48
CA SER A 95 8.68 -2.61 -5.71
C SER A 95 10.20 -2.55 -5.50
N GLN A 96 10.95 -2.00 -6.46
CA GLN A 96 12.40 -1.85 -6.38
C GLN A 96 12.78 -0.75 -5.39
N ILE A 97 12.07 0.38 -5.44
CA ILE A 97 12.25 1.51 -4.52
C ILE A 97 11.98 1.06 -3.08
N ALA A 98 10.89 0.33 -2.84
CA ALA A 98 10.52 -0.15 -1.51
C ALA A 98 11.61 -1.06 -0.89
N ARG A 99 12.23 -1.94 -1.68
CA ARG A 99 13.30 -2.85 -1.23
C ARG A 99 14.58 -2.13 -0.86
N THR A 100 14.91 -1.04 -1.54
CA THR A 100 16.11 -0.25 -1.27
C THR A 100 16.00 0.50 0.06
N GLN A 101 14.79 0.97 0.41
CA GLN A 101 14.53 1.65 1.69
C GLN A 101 14.50 0.72 2.91
N THR A 102 14.31 -0.60 2.72
CA THR A 102 14.34 -1.57 3.83
C THR A 102 15.75 -2.05 4.20
N LYS A 103 16.77 -1.65 3.43
CA LYS A 103 18.18 -2.03 3.63
C LYS A 103 19.04 -0.92 4.27
N GLN A 104 18.45 0.24 4.55
CA GLN A 104 19.05 1.34 5.31
C GLN A 104 18.43 1.37 6.71
#